data_AF-A0A9P6NKA0-F1
#
_entry.id   AF-A0A9P6NKA0-F1
#
_cell.length_a   1.000
_cell.length_b   1.000
_cell.length_c   1.000
_cell.angle_alpha   90.00
_cell.angle_beta   90.00
_cell.angle_gamma   90.00
#
_symmetry.space_group_name_H-M   'P 1'
#
loop_
_entity.id
_entity.type
_entity.pdbx_description
1 polymer ?
#
loop_
_entity_poly.entity_id
_entity_poly.type
_entity_poly.pdbx_seq_one_letter_code
_entity_poly.pdbx_strand_id
1 'polypeptide(L)'
;MDPLGGEPGRRPLPIFELTRPVDLEQFAIGSDADVGGLSTVQLAIEQGPETNGLPRGVFRGVLRAELGPTAEKTGILKRGGYAGFRTKLRKTLFGEQTWNADHHDFLRLRVRNSGDGMKYYVNIQTEGPISTDIFQHRLWLGKVGEWEDVLIPFSDFALTNKGEVLKNQFEMPRDEIRTVGISVLEKPGSFELGLEKVDCVSEIGLGLEEEQQDAENCKLST
;
A
#
# COMPACT_ATOMS: atom_id res chain seq x y z
N MET A 1 7.20 -21.03 -19.26
CA MET A 1 7.15 -22.19 -18.35
C MET A 1 7.87 -21.80 -17.08
N ASP A 2 7.18 -21.81 -15.94
CA ASP A 2 7.78 -21.60 -14.63
C ASP A 2 8.80 -22.72 -14.38
N PRO A 3 10.10 -22.41 -14.20
CA PRO A 3 11.13 -23.42 -13.96
C PRO A 3 10.96 -24.16 -12.62
N LEU A 4 9.96 -23.82 -11.80
CA LEU A 4 9.74 -24.39 -10.46
C LEU A 4 8.42 -25.19 -10.31
N GLY A 5 7.66 -25.41 -11.39
CA GLY A 5 6.61 -26.45 -11.43
C GLY A 5 5.44 -26.32 -10.43
N GLY A 6 5.22 -25.15 -9.83
CA GLY A 6 4.06 -24.90 -8.96
C GLY A 6 3.01 -24.03 -9.66
N GLU A 7 1.73 -24.33 -9.47
CA GLU A 7 0.61 -23.46 -9.84
C GLU A 7 0.85 -22.04 -9.27
N PRO A 8 0.89 -20.97 -10.10
CA PRO A 8 1.27 -19.62 -9.66
C PRO A 8 0.47 -19.09 -8.46
N GLY A 9 -0.80 -19.48 -8.33
CA GLY A 9 -1.65 -19.09 -7.22
C GLY A 9 -1.21 -19.66 -5.86
N ARG A 10 -0.39 -20.71 -5.81
CA ARG A 10 0.03 -21.34 -4.55
C ARG A 10 1.08 -20.54 -3.78
N ARG A 11 1.73 -19.56 -4.41
CA ARG A 11 2.80 -18.77 -3.79
C ARG A 11 2.39 -17.30 -3.72
N PRO A 12 2.67 -16.60 -2.60
CA PRO A 12 2.52 -15.15 -2.57
C PRO A 12 3.36 -14.50 -3.67
N LEU A 13 2.80 -13.48 -4.32
CA LEU A 13 3.52 -12.61 -5.24
C LEU A 13 4.01 -11.37 -4.48
N PRO A 14 5.31 -11.22 -4.19
CA PRO A 14 5.80 -10.07 -3.44
C PRO A 14 5.66 -8.78 -4.25
N ILE A 15 5.07 -7.75 -3.63
CA ILE A 15 5.05 -6.39 -4.18
C ILE A 15 6.20 -5.59 -3.58
N PHE A 16 6.27 -5.51 -2.25
CA PHE A 16 7.39 -4.90 -1.54
C PHE A 16 7.50 -5.36 -0.08
N GLU A 17 8.68 -5.14 0.49
CA GLU A 17 8.95 -5.23 1.92
C GLU A 17 9.57 -3.92 2.42
N LEU A 18 9.45 -3.64 3.72
CA LEU A 18 10.03 -2.52 4.44
C LEU A 18 10.72 -3.04 5.71
N THR A 19 11.81 -3.78 5.53
CA THR A 19 12.55 -4.41 6.63
C THR A 19 14.00 -3.95 6.69
N ARG A 20 14.48 -3.23 5.68
CA ARG A 20 15.86 -2.73 5.58
C ARG A 20 15.87 -1.30 5.02
N PRO A 21 16.83 -0.46 5.41
CA PRO A 21 16.93 0.91 4.88
C PRO A 21 16.97 1.00 3.34
N VAL A 22 17.61 0.04 2.66
CA VAL A 22 17.68 -0.01 1.19
C VAL A 22 16.30 -0.17 0.53
N ASP A 23 15.34 -0.78 1.23
CA ASP A 23 14.00 -0.99 0.68
C ASP A 23 13.27 0.36 0.47
N LEU A 24 13.68 1.42 1.16
CA LEU A 24 13.10 2.77 0.97
C LEU A 24 13.37 3.33 -0.44
N GLU A 25 14.41 2.86 -1.13
CA GLU A 25 14.77 3.35 -2.46
C GLU A 25 13.73 3.00 -3.53
N GLN A 26 12.86 2.03 -3.28
CA GLN A 26 11.83 1.59 -4.23
C GLN A 26 10.58 2.49 -4.23
N PHE A 27 10.49 3.51 -3.38
CA PHE A 27 9.29 4.33 -3.24
C PHE A 27 9.44 5.77 -3.75
N ALA A 28 8.36 6.28 -4.32
CA ALA A 28 8.12 7.71 -4.48
C ALA A 28 7.19 8.16 -3.35
N ILE A 29 7.56 9.24 -2.67
CA ILE A 29 6.85 9.79 -1.50
C ILE A 29 6.46 11.23 -1.84
N GLY A 30 5.26 11.66 -1.47
CA GLY A 30 4.80 13.01 -1.73
C GLY A 30 3.65 13.44 -0.82
N SER A 31 3.44 14.75 -0.76
CA SER A 31 2.33 15.37 -0.03
C SER A 31 1.81 16.58 -0.81
N ASP A 32 0.76 17.22 -0.30
CA ASP A 32 0.31 18.49 -0.86
C ASP A 32 1.38 19.59 -0.88
N ALA A 33 2.48 19.45 -0.12
CA ALA A 33 3.58 20.39 -0.10
C ALA A 33 4.28 20.51 -1.47
N ASP A 34 4.22 19.46 -2.29
CA ASP A 34 4.77 19.45 -3.66
C ASP A 34 4.09 20.47 -4.57
N VAL A 35 2.87 20.91 -4.21
CA VAL A 35 2.08 21.92 -4.94
C VAL A 35 1.73 23.14 -4.07
N GLY A 36 2.49 23.35 -2.98
CA GLY A 36 2.38 24.52 -2.11
C GLY A 36 1.44 24.38 -0.91
N GLY A 37 1.01 23.16 -0.59
CA GLY A 37 0.41 22.81 0.70
C GLY A 37 1.42 22.82 1.85
N LEU A 38 0.98 22.42 3.04
CA LEU A 38 1.76 22.48 4.27
C LEU A 38 1.88 21.12 5.00
N SER A 39 1.39 20.04 4.39
CA SER A 39 1.46 18.70 4.98
C SER A 39 2.86 18.12 4.88
N THR A 40 3.28 17.37 5.91
CA THR A 40 4.56 16.65 5.93
C THR A 40 4.35 15.16 5.75
N VAL A 41 5.36 14.48 5.22
CA VAL A 41 5.35 13.03 5.01
C VAL A 41 6.75 12.46 5.14
N GLN A 42 6.85 11.28 5.75
CA GLN A 42 8.06 10.50 5.87
C GLN A 42 7.73 9.00 5.77
N LEU A 43 8.59 8.27 5.06
CA LEU A 43 8.68 6.82 5.14
C LEU A 43 10.07 6.47 5.67
N ALA A 44 10.14 5.70 6.75
CA ALA A 44 11.39 5.34 7.42
C ALA A 44 11.40 3.86 7.83
N ILE A 45 12.58 3.34 8.15
CA ILE A 45 12.75 2.05 8.81
C ILE A 45 13.10 2.32 10.27
N GLU A 46 12.32 1.77 11.18
CA GLU A 46 12.52 1.89 12.62
C GLU A 46 12.62 0.53 13.30
N GLN A 47 13.34 0.50 14.41
CA GLN A 47 13.52 -0.68 15.24
C GLN A 47 13.36 -0.27 16.69
N GLY A 48 12.40 -0.88 17.39
CA GLY A 48 12.10 -0.53 18.77
C GLY A 48 11.08 -1.47 19.41
N PRO A 49 10.61 -1.16 20.63
CA PRO A 49 9.60 -1.98 21.33
C PRO A 49 8.34 -2.19 20.49
N GLU A 50 7.94 -1.16 19.76
CA GLU A 50 6.78 -1.12 18.87
C GLU A 50 6.85 -2.09 17.67
N THR A 51 8.07 -2.46 17.28
CA THR A 51 8.34 -3.38 16.19
C THR A 51 8.82 -4.74 16.70
N ASN A 52 8.65 -5.01 18.01
CA ASN A 52 9.21 -6.18 18.70
C ASN A 52 10.73 -6.33 18.49
N GLY A 53 11.43 -5.19 18.34
CA GLY A 53 12.86 -5.17 18.07
C GLY A 53 13.25 -5.58 16.65
N LEU A 54 12.30 -5.76 15.73
CA LEU A 54 12.57 -6.01 14.31
C LEU A 54 12.57 -4.71 13.52
N PRO A 55 13.43 -4.53 12.50
CA PRO A 55 13.36 -3.37 11.63
C PRO A 55 12.08 -3.42 10.77
N ARG A 56 11.26 -2.38 10.85
CA ARG A 56 9.97 -2.26 10.13
C ARG A 56 9.78 -0.87 9.56
N GLY A 57 8.96 -0.77 8.52
CA GLY A 57 8.53 0.49 7.93
C GLY A 57 7.60 1.27 8.83
N VAL A 58 7.77 2.60 8.84
CA VAL A 58 6.85 3.55 9.47
C VAL A 58 6.53 4.65 8.48
N PHE A 59 5.25 4.79 8.14
CA PHE A 59 4.71 5.87 7.31
C PHE A 59 4.04 6.90 8.20
N ARG A 60 4.61 8.11 8.29
CA ARG A 60 4.15 9.14 9.22
C ARG A 60 4.26 10.56 8.69
N GLY A 61 3.59 11.48 9.36
CA GLY A 61 3.65 12.89 9.04
C GLY A 61 2.55 13.68 9.73
N VAL A 62 2.29 14.88 9.23
CA VAL A 62 1.24 15.77 9.73
C VAL A 62 0.47 16.34 8.55
N LEU A 63 -0.84 16.07 8.49
CA LEU A 63 -1.74 16.68 7.52
C LEU A 63 -2.16 18.08 7.97
N ARG A 64 -2.11 19.03 7.05
CA ARG A 64 -2.56 20.42 7.23
C ARG A 64 -3.63 20.73 6.20
N ALA A 65 -4.74 21.35 6.63
CA ALA A 65 -5.77 21.79 5.68
C ALA A 65 -5.40 23.12 5.01
N GLU A 66 -4.60 23.93 5.71
CA GLU A 66 -4.17 25.25 5.28
C GLU A 66 -3.27 25.16 4.04
N LEU A 67 -3.35 26.20 3.21
CA LEU A 67 -2.55 26.34 2.01
C LEU A 67 -1.40 27.31 2.27
N GLY A 68 -0.25 27.07 1.63
CA GLY A 68 0.82 28.04 1.62
C GLY A 68 0.50 29.23 0.71
N PRO A 69 1.18 30.38 0.87
CA PRO A 69 0.92 31.59 0.08
C PRO A 69 1.01 31.38 -1.44
N THR A 70 1.84 30.44 -1.90
CA THR A 70 1.99 30.09 -3.32
C THR A 70 0.75 29.38 -3.86
N ALA A 71 0.22 28.41 -3.12
CA ALA A 71 -0.99 27.68 -3.50
C ALA A 71 -2.22 28.60 -3.51
N GLU A 72 -2.35 29.50 -2.53
CA GLU A 72 -3.44 30.48 -2.46
C GLU A 72 -3.42 31.44 -3.66
N LYS A 73 -2.24 31.94 -4.05
CA LYS A 73 -2.09 32.86 -5.18
C LYS A 73 -2.35 32.21 -6.53
N THR A 74 -1.91 30.97 -6.70
CA THR A 74 -2.01 30.26 -7.98
C THR A 74 -3.38 29.58 -8.16
N GLY A 75 -4.08 29.27 -7.06
CA GLY A 75 -5.34 28.53 -7.08
C GLY A 75 -5.20 27.07 -7.54
N ILE A 76 -3.96 26.56 -7.66
CA ILE A 76 -3.67 25.19 -8.12
C ILE A 76 -4.24 24.16 -7.13
N LEU A 77 -4.16 24.46 -5.83
CA LEU A 77 -4.67 23.60 -4.77
C LEU A 77 -5.86 24.29 -4.10
N LYS A 78 -7.01 23.63 -4.07
CA LYS A 78 -8.23 24.17 -3.43
C LYS A 78 -8.31 23.86 -1.93
N ARG A 79 -7.60 22.81 -1.48
CA ARG A 79 -7.53 22.38 -0.08
C ARG A 79 -6.30 21.49 0.12
N GLY A 80 -5.60 21.65 1.24
CA GLY A 80 -4.55 20.73 1.67
C GLY A 80 -5.12 19.47 2.34
N GLY A 81 -4.23 18.65 2.89
CA GLY A 81 -4.53 17.46 3.66
C GLY A 81 -4.34 16.17 2.86
N TYR A 82 -3.23 16.06 2.13
CA TYR A 82 -2.84 14.81 1.44
C TYR A 82 -1.38 14.47 1.71
N ALA A 83 -1.12 13.20 1.99
CA ALA A 83 0.20 12.59 2.00
C ALA A 83 0.11 11.14 1.51
N GLY A 84 1.17 10.64 0.88
CA GLY A 84 1.23 9.26 0.45
C GLY A 84 2.58 8.83 -0.06
N PHE A 85 2.70 7.53 -0.29
CA PHE A 85 3.81 6.94 -1.01
C PHE A 85 3.29 5.86 -1.96
N ARG A 86 4.09 5.51 -2.96
CA ARG A 86 3.85 4.38 -3.85
C ARG A 86 5.15 3.79 -4.33
N THR A 87 5.12 2.53 -4.76
CA THR A 87 6.25 1.93 -5.47
C THR A 87 6.57 2.74 -6.72
N LYS A 88 7.87 2.88 -7.03
CA LYS A 88 8.33 3.47 -8.29
C LYS A 88 7.98 2.56 -9.45
N LEU A 89 7.78 3.18 -10.62
CA LEU A 89 7.69 2.44 -11.88
C LEU A 89 9.01 1.70 -12.13
N ARG A 90 8.92 0.40 -12.39
CA ARG A 90 10.08 -0.44 -12.68
C ARG A 90 10.37 -0.40 -14.17
N LYS A 91 11.12 0.63 -14.60
CA LYS A 91 11.46 0.83 -16.00
C LYS A 91 12.58 -0.11 -16.45
N THR A 92 12.40 -0.73 -17.60
CA THR A 92 13.40 -1.56 -18.28
C THR A 92 13.68 -0.99 -19.67
N LEU A 93 14.69 -1.51 -20.37
CA LEU A 93 14.97 -1.13 -21.77
C LEU A 93 13.84 -1.52 -22.74
N PHE A 94 12.94 -2.41 -22.32
CA PHE A 94 11.84 -2.95 -23.14
C PHE A 94 10.46 -2.45 -22.69
N GLY A 95 10.41 -1.41 -21.85
CA GLY A 95 9.17 -0.86 -21.33
C GLY A 95 9.08 -0.93 -19.80
N GLU A 96 7.88 -0.78 -19.26
CA GLU A 96 7.64 -0.80 -17.83
C GLU A 96 7.26 -2.20 -17.35
N GLN A 97 7.87 -2.65 -16.26
CA GLN A 97 7.61 -3.96 -15.68
C GLN A 97 6.42 -3.88 -14.70
N THR A 98 5.36 -4.60 -15.04
CA THR A 98 4.17 -4.78 -14.19
C THR A 98 4.26 -6.05 -13.34
N TRP A 99 3.41 -6.15 -12.32
CA TRP A 99 3.14 -7.41 -11.63
C TRP A 99 1.90 -8.06 -12.25
N ASN A 100 1.96 -9.37 -12.48
CA ASN A 100 0.80 -10.17 -12.87
C ASN A 100 0.28 -10.94 -11.64
N ALA A 101 -0.91 -10.56 -11.19
CA ALA A 101 -1.64 -11.12 -10.07
C ALA A 101 -2.95 -11.81 -10.50
N ASP A 102 -3.04 -12.32 -11.74
CA ASP A 102 -4.26 -12.98 -12.26
C ASP A 102 -4.66 -14.21 -11.43
N HIS A 103 -3.67 -14.86 -10.82
CA HIS A 103 -3.83 -16.05 -10.00
C HIS A 103 -3.94 -15.74 -8.50
N HIS A 104 -4.13 -14.47 -8.12
CA HIS A 104 -4.19 -14.02 -6.73
C HIS A 104 -5.47 -13.24 -6.47
N ASP A 105 -6.16 -13.57 -5.38
CA ASP A 105 -7.49 -13.07 -5.07
C ASP A 105 -7.45 -11.81 -4.21
N PHE A 106 -6.40 -11.66 -3.39
CA PHE A 106 -6.27 -10.58 -2.42
C PHE A 106 -4.94 -9.85 -2.56
N LEU A 107 -4.97 -8.55 -2.26
CA LEU A 107 -3.80 -7.82 -1.80
C LEU A 107 -3.72 -7.96 -0.28
N ARG A 108 -2.61 -8.51 0.24
CA ARG A 108 -2.35 -8.64 1.67
C ARG A 108 -1.36 -7.57 2.11
N LEU A 109 -1.70 -6.87 3.20
CA LEU A 109 -0.82 -5.88 3.82
C LEU A 109 -0.55 -6.28 5.27
N ARG A 110 0.73 -6.41 5.64
CA ARG A 110 1.14 -6.59 7.03
C ARG A 110 1.38 -5.23 7.66
N VAL A 111 0.46 -4.79 8.52
CA VAL A 111 0.39 -3.42 9.03
C VAL A 111 0.23 -3.37 10.55
N ARG A 112 0.50 -2.20 11.13
CA ARG A 112 0.24 -1.91 12.54
C ARG A 112 -0.48 -0.59 12.70
N ASN A 113 -1.59 -0.63 13.43
CA ASN A 113 -2.38 0.54 13.78
C ASN A 113 -1.74 1.33 14.93
N SER A 114 -1.30 2.56 14.70
CA SER A 114 -0.75 3.42 15.77
C SER A 114 -1.83 4.12 16.62
N GLY A 115 -3.12 4.02 16.26
CA GLY A 115 -4.23 4.58 17.04
C GLY A 115 -4.48 6.07 16.83
N ASP A 116 -4.02 6.63 15.71
CA ASP A 116 -4.17 8.05 15.37
C ASP A 116 -5.60 8.45 14.90
N GLY A 117 -6.43 7.46 14.57
CA GLY A 117 -7.79 7.65 14.06
C GLY A 117 -7.83 8.27 12.66
N MET A 118 -6.76 8.12 11.87
CA MET A 118 -6.67 8.59 10.50
C MET A 118 -7.26 7.57 9.53
N LYS A 119 -7.68 8.04 8.35
CA LYS A 119 -8.18 7.17 7.28
C LYS A 119 -7.09 6.97 6.23
N TYR A 120 -6.64 5.72 6.14
CA TYR A 120 -5.68 5.29 5.14
C TYR A 120 -6.39 4.67 3.95
N TYR A 121 -5.79 4.83 2.78
CA TYR A 121 -6.29 4.30 1.52
C TYR A 121 -5.16 3.60 0.79
N VAL A 122 -5.44 2.39 0.32
CA VAL A 122 -4.56 1.61 -0.56
C VAL A 122 -4.90 1.96 -1.99
N ASN A 123 -3.88 2.29 -2.78
CA ASN A 123 -3.99 2.74 -4.16
C ASN A 123 -3.23 1.78 -5.07
N ILE A 124 -3.90 1.29 -6.11
CA ILE A 124 -3.31 0.47 -7.16
C ILE A 124 -3.47 1.20 -8.49
N GLN A 125 -2.37 1.37 -9.20
CA GLN A 125 -2.37 1.83 -10.59
C GLN A 125 -2.07 0.63 -11.48
N THR A 126 -2.91 0.40 -12.48
CA THR A 126 -2.70 -0.60 -13.53
C THR A 126 -2.29 0.09 -14.84
N GLU A 127 -1.82 -0.67 -15.84
CA GLU A 127 -1.79 -0.14 -17.20
C GLU A 127 -3.21 0.17 -17.70
N GLY A 128 -3.28 1.15 -18.60
CA GLY A 128 -4.54 1.65 -19.11
C GLY A 128 -4.39 2.96 -19.87
N PRO A 129 -5.42 3.36 -20.63
CA PRO A 129 -5.38 4.55 -21.46
C PRO A 129 -5.36 5.86 -20.66
N ILE A 130 -5.78 5.84 -19.40
CA ILE A 130 -5.89 7.01 -18.53
C ILE A 130 -4.92 6.87 -17.36
N SER A 131 -3.81 7.60 -17.43
CA SER A 131 -2.74 7.52 -16.42
C SER A 131 -3.11 8.08 -15.05
N THR A 132 -4.27 8.72 -14.91
CA THR A 132 -4.78 9.23 -13.62
C THR A 132 -5.80 8.30 -12.97
N ASP A 133 -6.11 7.18 -13.62
CA ASP A 133 -7.00 6.17 -13.04
C ASP A 133 -6.25 5.41 -11.95
N ILE A 134 -6.93 5.28 -10.81
CA ILE A 134 -6.42 4.61 -9.61
C ILE A 134 -7.55 3.77 -9.02
N PHE A 135 -7.27 2.50 -8.81
CA PHE A 135 -8.11 1.63 -8.00
C PHE A 135 -7.80 1.89 -6.53
N GLN A 136 -8.81 2.29 -5.76
CA GLN A 136 -8.64 2.71 -4.38
C GLN A 136 -9.55 1.91 -3.45
N HIS A 137 -8.99 1.50 -2.32
CA HIS A 137 -9.75 0.88 -1.24
C HIS A 137 -9.36 1.50 0.11
N ARG A 138 -10.34 1.64 1.01
CA ARG A 138 -10.07 2.13 2.37
C ARG A 138 -9.39 1.03 3.19
N LEU A 139 -8.24 1.32 3.77
CA LEU A 139 -7.57 0.39 4.67
C LEU A 139 -8.28 0.40 6.03
N TRP A 140 -8.89 -0.73 6.38
CA TRP A 140 -9.50 -0.95 7.69
C TRP A 140 -8.47 -1.57 8.61
N LEU A 141 -8.17 -0.86 9.70
CA LEU A 141 -7.18 -1.28 10.68
C LEU A 141 -7.91 -1.87 11.91
N GLY A 142 -7.38 -2.97 12.41
CA GLY A 142 -7.79 -3.65 13.62
C GLY A 142 -7.21 -3.02 14.87
N LYS A 143 -6.71 -3.84 15.78
CA LYS A 143 -6.38 -3.42 17.14
C LYS A 143 -5.14 -2.52 17.17
N VAL A 144 -5.24 -1.44 17.96
CA VAL A 144 -4.14 -0.49 18.17
C VAL A 144 -2.94 -1.20 18.79
N GLY A 145 -1.76 -0.97 18.21
CA GLY A 145 -0.48 -1.48 18.68
C GLY A 145 -0.14 -2.90 18.23
N GLU A 146 -1.06 -3.60 17.54
CA GLU A 146 -0.85 -4.98 17.09
C GLU A 146 -0.57 -5.03 15.59
N TRP A 147 0.33 -5.94 15.21
CA TRP A 147 0.60 -6.26 13.81
C TRP A 147 -0.43 -7.26 13.30
N GLU A 148 -1.03 -6.96 12.15
CA GLU A 148 -2.05 -7.80 11.53
C GLU A 148 -1.83 -7.90 10.02
N ASP A 149 -2.37 -8.96 9.43
CA ASP A 149 -2.51 -9.09 7.98
C ASP A 149 -3.92 -8.65 7.57
N VAL A 150 -4.00 -7.56 6.81
CA VAL A 150 -5.24 -7.11 6.20
C VAL A 150 -5.33 -7.67 4.79
N LEU A 151 -6.36 -8.48 4.53
CA LEU A 151 -6.68 -9.02 3.21
C LEU A 151 -7.72 -8.13 2.53
N ILE A 152 -7.41 -7.61 1.35
CA ILE A 152 -8.34 -6.82 0.54
C ILE A 152 -8.59 -7.57 -0.77
N PRO A 153 -9.81 -8.05 -1.03
CA PRO A 153 -10.16 -8.62 -2.33
C PRO A 153 -9.93 -7.60 -3.43
N PHE A 154 -9.35 -8.01 -4.56
CA PHE A 154 -9.16 -7.08 -5.69
C PHE A 154 -10.49 -6.52 -6.22
N SER A 155 -11.57 -7.28 -6.09
CA SER A 155 -12.94 -6.86 -6.45
C SER A 155 -13.49 -5.70 -5.63
N ASP A 156 -12.91 -5.43 -4.46
CA ASP A 156 -13.43 -4.41 -3.53
C ASP A 156 -12.84 -3.03 -3.81
N PHE A 157 -11.82 -2.94 -4.67
CA PHE A 157 -11.25 -1.65 -5.05
C PHE A 157 -12.18 -0.88 -5.98
N ALA A 158 -12.44 0.38 -5.64
CA ALA A 158 -13.20 1.29 -6.49
C ALA A 158 -12.28 2.04 -7.45
N LEU A 159 -12.63 2.07 -8.74
CA LEU A 159 -11.95 2.88 -9.73
C LEU A 159 -12.25 4.38 -9.51
N THR A 160 -11.19 5.16 -9.38
CA THR A 160 -11.24 6.61 -9.18
C THR A 160 -10.41 7.33 -10.23
N ASN A 161 -10.78 8.58 -10.53
CA ASN A 161 -9.98 9.50 -11.33
C ASN A 161 -9.84 10.82 -10.57
N LYS A 162 -8.60 11.26 -10.32
CA LYS A 162 -8.33 12.50 -9.55
C LYS A 162 -9.07 12.56 -8.20
N GLY A 163 -9.26 11.42 -7.55
CA GLY A 163 -9.95 11.30 -6.25
C GLY A 163 -11.48 11.22 -6.33
N GLU A 164 -12.07 11.22 -7.52
CA GLU A 164 -13.50 11.03 -7.71
C GLU A 164 -13.79 9.59 -8.15
N VAL A 165 -14.72 8.92 -7.46
CA VAL A 165 -15.17 7.57 -7.84
C VAL A 165 -15.90 7.64 -9.18
N LEU A 166 -15.45 6.84 -10.15
CA LEU A 166 -16.08 6.79 -11.46
C LEU A 166 -17.43 6.08 -11.39
N LYS A 167 -18.42 6.57 -12.14
CA LYS A 167 -19.72 5.88 -12.23
C LYS A 167 -19.63 4.55 -12.96
N ASN A 168 -18.78 4.50 -13.97
CA ASN A 168 -18.51 3.29 -14.75
C ASN A 168 -17.32 2.59 -14.10
N GLN A 169 -17.59 1.53 -13.36
CA GLN A 169 -16.58 0.67 -12.78
C GLN A 169 -16.15 -0.38 -13.81
N PHE A 170 -14.86 -0.69 -13.83
CA PHE A 170 -14.29 -1.78 -14.60
C PHE A 170 -13.58 -2.73 -13.65
N GLU A 171 -13.48 -3.98 -14.03
CA GLU A 171 -12.64 -4.93 -13.31
C GLU A 171 -11.17 -4.48 -13.39
N MET A 172 -10.43 -4.64 -12.29
CA MET A 172 -9.02 -4.29 -12.23
C MET A 172 -8.20 -5.22 -13.13
N PRO A 173 -7.40 -4.69 -14.08
CA PRO A 173 -6.41 -5.48 -14.82
C PRO A 173 -5.28 -5.96 -13.89
N ARG A 174 -5.47 -7.12 -13.27
CA ARG A 174 -4.55 -7.68 -12.26
C ARG A 174 -3.23 -8.17 -12.85
N ASP A 175 -3.18 -8.44 -14.15
CA ASP A 175 -1.99 -8.81 -14.92
C ASP A 175 -1.02 -7.65 -15.15
N GLU A 176 -1.51 -6.42 -15.03
CA GLU A 176 -0.78 -5.21 -15.40
C GLU A 176 -0.66 -4.19 -14.25
N ILE A 177 -0.48 -4.65 -13.01
CA ILE A 177 -0.28 -3.75 -11.86
C ILE A 177 1.07 -3.02 -12.03
N ARG A 178 1.03 -1.68 -12.06
CA ARG A 178 2.21 -0.80 -12.23
C ARG A 178 2.75 -0.27 -10.92
N THR A 179 1.88 0.18 -10.03
CA THR A 179 2.27 0.70 -8.71
C THR A 179 1.26 0.35 -7.63
N VAL A 180 1.76 0.09 -6.43
CA VAL A 180 0.95 -0.01 -5.22
C VAL A 180 1.42 1.05 -4.23
N GLY A 181 0.49 1.71 -3.56
CA GLY A 181 0.80 2.77 -2.62
C GLY A 181 -0.23 2.92 -1.52
N ILE A 182 0.13 3.71 -0.51
CA ILE A 182 -0.75 4.06 0.61
C ILE A 182 -0.78 5.57 0.72
N SER A 183 -1.98 6.09 0.96
CA SER A 183 -2.22 7.52 1.18
C SER A 183 -3.09 7.77 2.39
N VAL A 184 -2.99 8.96 2.95
CA VAL A 184 -3.81 9.47 4.04
C VAL A 184 -4.34 10.85 3.64
N LEU A 185 -5.63 11.08 3.88
CA LEU A 185 -6.32 12.32 3.51
C LEU A 185 -7.52 12.61 4.42
N GLU A 186 -8.25 13.68 4.08
CA GLU A 186 -9.49 14.20 4.71
C GLU A 186 -9.31 15.00 6.00
N LYS A 187 -8.59 14.46 6.99
CA LYS A 187 -8.53 15.00 8.36
C LYS A 187 -7.15 15.59 8.66
N PRO A 188 -7.04 16.87 9.08
CA PRO A 188 -5.79 17.41 9.61
C PRO A 188 -5.37 16.72 10.91
N GLY A 189 -4.08 16.53 11.10
CA GLY A 189 -3.53 15.85 12.27
C GLY A 189 -2.29 15.04 11.96
N SER A 190 -1.61 14.61 13.03
CA SER A 190 -0.52 13.65 12.93
C SER A 190 -1.07 12.29 12.50
N PHE A 191 -0.31 11.59 11.67
CA PHE A 191 -0.64 10.24 11.25
C PHE A 191 0.59 9.33 11.37
N GLU A 192 0.35 8.06 11.66
CA GLU A 192 1.37 7.01 11.68
C GLU A 192 0.78 5.63 11.39
N LEU A 193 1.40 4.92 10.45
CA LEU A 193 1.07 3.56 10.08
C LEU A 193 2.35 2.72 10.06
N GLY A 194 2.38 1.63 10.85
CA GLY A 194 3.42 0.62 10.75
C GLY A 194 3.20 -0.27 9.52
N LEU A 195 4.27 -0.58 8.80
CA LEU A 195 4.26 -1.34 7.55
C LEU A 195 5.41 -2.34 7.53
N GLU A 196 5.11 -3.59 7.19
CA GLU A 196 6.13 -4.63 7.05
C GLU A 196 6.28 -5.05 5.60
N LYS A 197 5.18 -5.45 4.96
CA LYS A 197 5.18 -5.96 3.59
C LYS A 197 3.82 -5.85 2.92
N VAL A 198 3.84 -5.92 1.61
CA VAL A 198 2.66 -6.09 0.75
C VAL A 198 2.95 -7.18 -0.27
N ASP A 199 2.06 -8.15 -0.38
CA ASP A 199 2.10 -9.24 -1.35
C ASP A 199 0.69 -9.54 -1.88
N CYS A 200 0.58 -10.20 -3.04
CA CYS A 200 -0.67 -10.75 -3.53
C CYS A 200 -0.77 -12.22 -3.13
N VAL A 201 -1.93 -12.66 -2.67
CA VAL A 201 -2.18 -14.04 -2.20
C VAL A 201 -3.48 -14.57 -2.79
N SER A 202 -3.56 -15.88 -2.96
CA SER A 202 -4.80 -16.56 -3.35
C SER A 202 -5.41 -17.28 -2.15
N GLU A 203 -6.68 -17.67 -2.25
CA GLU A 203 -7.33 -18.54 -1.26
C GLU A 203 -6.55 -19.86 -1.06
N ILE A 204 -6.04 -20.44 -2.15
CA ILE A 204 -5.24 -21.67 -2.11
C ILE A 204 -3.93 -21.43 -1.35
N GLY A 205 -3.26 -20.31 -1.62
CA GLY A 205 -2.01 -19.95 -0.96
C GLY A 205 -2.19 -19.76 0.54
N LEU A 206 -3.26 -19.06 0.94
CA LEU A 206 -3.62 -18.85 2.34
C LEU A 206 -3.89 -20.18 3.07
N GLY A 207 -4.69 -21.07 2.49
CA GLY A 207 -4.95 -22.38 3.09
C GLY A 207 -3.68 -23.22 3.29
N LEU A 208 -2.72 -23.14 2.36
CA LEU A 208 -1.44 -23.84 2.49
C LEU A 208 -0.54 -23.24 3.58
N GLU A 209 -0.58 -21.92 3.78
CA GLU A 209 0.15 -21.25 4.87
C GLU A 209 -0.43 -21.65 6.24
N GLU A 210 -1.77 -21.73 6.36
CA GLU A 210 -2.45 -22.18 7.58
C GLU A 210 -2.11 -23.64 7.94
N GLU A 211 -2.17 -24.56 6.98
CA GLU A 211 -1.80 -25.97 7.17
C GLU A 211 -0.34 -26.14 7.65
N GLN A 212 0.58 -25.32 7.14
CA GLN A 212 1.98 -25.33 7.55
C GLN A 212 2.16 -24.82 8.98
N GLN A 213 1.48 -23.73 9.33
CA GLN A 213 1.49 -23.16 10.67
C GLN A 213 0.97 -24.17 11.71
N ASP A 214 -0.13 -24.88 11.40
CA ASP A 214 -0.72 -25.90 12.25
C ASP A 214 0.22 -27.10 12.44
N ALA A 215 0.88 -27.55 11.36
CA ALA A 215 1.85 -28.62 11.42
C ALA A 215 3.08 -28.28 12.27
N GLU A 216 3.55 -27.03 12.23
CA GLU A 216 4.67 -26.55 13.07
C GLU A 216 4.27 -26.45 14.55
N ASN A 217 3.08 -25.92 14.84
CA ASN A 217 2.56 -25.84 16.20
C ASN A 217 2.39 -27.23 16.84
N CYS A 218 1.94 -28.22 16.06
CA CYS A 218 1.82 -29.60 16.52
C CYS A 218 3.18 -30.21 16.89
N LYS A 219 4.24 -29.93 16.12
CA LYS A 219 5.61 -30.39 16.41
C LYS A 219 6.21 -29.76 17.66
N LEU A 220 5.89 -28.51 17.96
CA LEU A 220 6.36 -27.81 19.17
C LEU A 220 5.65 -28.25 20.45
N SER A 221 4.51 -28.94 20.31
CA SER A 221 3.67 -29.41 21.42
C SER A 221 4.00 -30.85 21.88
N THR A 222 4.96 -31.52 21.23
CA THR A 222 5.39 -32.90 21.50
C THR A 222 6.80 -32.93 22.06
#